data_AF-A0A1S1P9F1-F1
#
_entry.id   AF-A0A1S1P9F1-F1
#
_cell.length_a   1.000
_cell.length_b   1.000
_cell.length_c   1.000
_cell.angle_alpha   90.00
_cell.angle_beta   90.00
_cell.angle_gamma   90.00
#
_symmetry.space_group_name_H-M   'P 1'
#
loop_
_entity.id
_entity.type
_entity.pdbx_description
1 polymer ?
#
loop_
_entity_poly.entity_id
_entity_poly.type
_entity_poly.pdbx_seq_one_letter_code
_entity_poly.pdbx_strand_id
1 'polypeptide(L)'
;MFHLIFGLPCLYVIARVLWPLPWPFALKACVAVLLLVASQYHLWSRLSSGSVFSPEFPRALVILFNWAFGAIFLLAAMQLALDVVTLVSKLVPGGGWPLPATWRYAEAALAMLLSGVAVQQAVRVPPLKDVTVEIENLPVGFDGYTLLQLTDLHISRLFTASWTREVVARSNALGVDLIVVTGDLIDGSLATRRADVEPLRDLRAPDGVWLIPGNHEYFFEYTAWMRHYAELGMAVLANRHTVLRRGDDALVLAGVTDLSASHSGQPAHDLDAALADAPVGAPIVLLDHQPRDAARAASKGVALQLSGHTHGGMIVGLDRLVARANGGFVSGAYAVGGMTLYVNNGTALWPGFALRLGPPSELTRITLRARVRPRTN
;
A
#
# COMPACT_ATOMS: atom_id res chain seq x y z
N MET A 1 -11.89 22.18 1.41
CA MET A 1 -10.42 22.15 1.16
C MET A 1 -9.99 20.97 0.29
N PHE A 2 -10.43 19.72 0.54
CA PHE A 2 -10.01 18.53 -0.23
C PHE A 2 -10.23 18.66 -1.76
N HIS A 3 -11.38 19.16 -2.21
CA HIS A 3 -11.71 19.33 -3.65
C HIS A 3 -10.84 20.33 -4.40
N LEU A 4 -10.34 21.36 -3.71
CA LEU A 4 -9.50 22.39 -4.32
C LEU A 4 -8.11 21.84 -4.62
N ILE A 5 -7.54 21.04 -3.71
CA ILE A 5 -6.18 20.47 -3.87
C ILE A 5 -6.11 19.57 -5.11
N PHE A 6 -7.12 18.73 -5.33
CA PHE A 6 -7.17 17.85 -6.51
C PHE A 6 -7.65 18.54 -7.79
N GLY A 7 -8.33 19.69 -7.68
CA GLY A 7 -8.72 20.53 -8.81
C GLY A 7 -7.56 21.35 -9.38
N LEU A 8 -6.55 21.71 -8.59
CA LEU A 8 -5.44 22.57 -9.04
C LEU A 8 -4.65 21.99 -10.22
N PRO A 9 -4.20 20.72 -10.24
CA PRO A 9 -3.56 20.13 -11.41
C PRO A 9 -4.44 20.20 -12.66
N CYS A 10 -5.75 19.97 -12.51
CA CYS A 10 -6.70 20.05 -13.61
C CYS A 10 -6.85 21.47 -14.16
N LEU A 11 -7.02 22.47 -13.30
CA LEU A 11 -7.10 23.88 -13.71
C LEU A 11 -5.81 24.32 -14.41
N TYR A 12 -4.65 23.87 -13.93
CA TYR A 12 -3.36 24.12 -14.55
C TYR A 12 -3.26 23.48 -15.95
N VAL A 13 -3.68 22.23 -16.11
CA VAL A 13 -3.77 21.55 -17.42
C VAL A 13 -4.72 22.30 -18.36
N ILE A 14 -5.89 22.75 -17.88
CA ILE A 14 -6.83 23.53 -18.68
C ILE A 14 -6.18 24.82 -19.17
N ALA A 15 -5.51 25.56 -18.28
CA ALA A 15 -4.93 26.86 -18.60
C ALA A 15 -3.67 26.78 -19.48
N ARG A 16 -2.82 25.77 -19.28
CA ARG A 16 -1.49 25.68 -19.92
C ARG A 16 -1.43 24.72 -21.10
N VAL A 17 -2.24 23.66 -21.08
CA VAL A 17 -2.28 22.65 -22.13
C VAL A 17 -3.48 22.88 -23.06
N LEU A 18 -4.71 22.87 -22.53
CA LEU A 18 -5.93 22.88 -23.35
C LEU A 18 -6.21 24.25 -23.98
N TRP A 19 -6.09 25.33 -23.19
CA TRP A 19 -6.44 26.68 -23.64
C TRP A 19 -5.61 27.16 -24.83
N PRO A 20 -4.28 26.92 -24.90
CA PRO A 20 -3.46 27.33 -26.05
C PRO A 20 -3.66 26.51 -27.33
N LEU A 21 -4.40 25.40 -27.31
CA LEU A 21 -4.63 24.60 -28.52
C LEU A 21 -5.45 25.37 -29.57
N PRO A 22 -5.22 25.20 -30.87
CA PRO A 22 -5.98 25.87 -31.93
C PRO A 22 -7.35 25.20 -32.20
N TRP A 23 -8.08 24.84 -31.13
CA TRP A 23 -9.38 24.19 -31.21
C TRP A 23 -10.55 25.18 -31.06
N PRO A 24 -11.74 24.87 -31.62
CA PRO A 24 -12.95 25.64 -31.36
C PRO A 24 -13.27 25.72 -29.86
N PHE A 25 -13.80 26.87 -29.41
CA PHE A 25 -14.12 27.09 -28.00
C PHE A 25 -15.05 26.02 -27.44
N ALA A 26 -16.09 25.63 -28.17
CA ALA A 26 -17.04 24.60 -27.74
C ALA A 26 -16.34 23.27 -27.41
N LEU A 27 -15.40 22.84 -28.25
CA LEU A 27 -14.63 21.62 -28.00
C LEU A 27 -13.75 21.74 -26.75
N LYS A 28 -13.08 22.88 -26.56
CA LYS A 28 -12.30 23.16 -25.34
C LYS A 28 -13.18 23.14 -24.10
N ALA A 29 -14.37 23.74 -24.16
CA ALA A 29 -15.32 23.76 -23.05
C ALA A 29 -15.76 22.34 -22.69
N CYS A 30 -16.11 21.51 -23.67
CA CYS A 30 -16.48 20.10 -23.44
C CYS A 30 -15.32 19.32 -22.79
N VAL A 31 -14.10 19.42 -23.31
CA VAL A 31 -12.93 18.73 -22.74
C VAL A 31 -12.62 19.24 -21.33
N ALA A 32 -12.71 20.55 -21.09
CA ALA A 32 -12.52 21.13 -19.76
C ALA A 32 -13.52 20.58 -18.75
N VAL A 33 -14.80 20.44 -19.12
CA VAL A 33 -15.82 19.84 -18.24
C VAL A 33 -15.47 18.38 -17.93
N LEU A 34 -15.05 17.58 -18.93
CA LEU A 34 -14.65 16.19 -18.71
C LEU A 34 -13.44 16.08 -17.77
N LEU A 35 -12.42 16.93 -17.96
CA LEU A 35 -11.25 16.99 -17.07
C LEU A 35 -11.64 17.39 -15.65
N LEU A 36 -12.57 18.34 -15.50
CA LEU A 36 -13.08 18.75 -14.19
C LEU A 36 -13.80 17.58 -13.51
N VAL A 37 -14.73 16.91 -14.20
CA VAL A 37 -15.44 15.73 -13.66
C VAL A 37 -14.46 14.64 -13.22
N ALA A 38 -13.46 14.32 -14.06
CA ALA A 38 -12.43 13.33 -13.74
C ALA A 38 -11.56 13.74 -12.54
N SER A 39 -11.19 15.02 -12.42
CA SER A 39 -10.39 15.52 -11.29
C SER A 39 -11.13 15.41 -9.94
N GLN A 40 -12.46 15.34 -9.97
CA GLN A 40 -13.30 15.19 -8.79
C GLN A 40 -13.55 13.72 -8.38
N TYR A 41 -12.68 12.78 -8.77
CA TYR A 41 -12.80 11.36 -8.42
C TYR A 41 -13.15 11.11 -6.93
N HIS A 42 -12.42 11.72 -6.00
CA HIS A 42 -12.67 11.58 -4.56
C HIS A 42 -14.04 12.12 -4.11
N LEU A 43 -14.57 13.14 -4.79
CA LEU A 43 -15.94 13.62 -4.55
C LEU A 43 -16.94 12.55 -4.95
N TRP A 44 -16.77 11.93 -6.13
CA TRP A 44 -17.62 10.85 -6.59
C TRP A 44 -17.57 9.63 -5.66
N SER A 45 -16.38 9.26 -5.17
CA SER A 45 -16.22 8.22 -4.14
C SER A 45 -17.04 8.55 -2.90
N ARG A 46 -16.87 9.77 -2.36
CA ARG A 46 -17.62 10.22 -1.18
C ARG A 46 -19.13 10.26 -1.40
N LEU A 47 -19.59 10.68 -2.58
CA LEU A 47 -21.02 10.68 -2.91
C LEU A 47 -21.58 9.26 -3.03
N SER A 48 -20.76 8.28 -3.43
CA SER A 48 -21.19 6.90 -3.60
C SER A 48 -21.32 6.11 -2.28
N SER A 49 -20.48 6.39 -1.27
CA SER A 49 -20.42 5.59 -0.03
C SER A 49 -20.37 6.39 1.26
N GLY A 50 -20.26 7.72 1.19
CA GLY A 50 -19.94 8.58 2.32
C GLY A 50 -18.44 8.72 2.61
N SER A 51 -17.59 7.89 1.98
CA SER A 51 -16.14 7.86 2.21
C SER A 51 -15.35 8.12 0.92
N VAL A 52 -14.22 8.84 1.02
CA VAL A 52 -13.29 9.03 -0.11
C VAL A 52 -12.52 7.75 -0.45
N PHE A 53 -12.46 6.79 0.47
CA PHE A 53 -11.68 5.56 0.36
C PHE A 53 -12.43 4.40 -0.29
N SER A 54 -13.77 4.44 -0.31
CA SER A 54 -14.61 3.31 -0.75
C SER A 54 -15.52 3.70 -1.92
N PRO A 55 -15.04 3.79 -3.17
CA PRO A 55 -15.90 4.04 -4.33
C PRO A 55 -16.87 2.85 -4.55
N GLU A 56 -18.17 3.12 -4.68
CA GLU A 56 -19.23 2.10 -4.83
C GLU A 56 -19.89 2.09 -6.22
N PHE A 57 -19.10 2.40 -7.26
CA PHE A 57 -19.50 2.27 -8.67
C PHE A 57 -18.77 1.09 -9.36
N PRO A 58 -19.18 0.68 -10.58
CA PRO A 58 -18.58 -0.48 -11.25
C PRO A 58 -17.06 -0.36 -11.43
N ARG A 59 -16.35 -1.49 -11.32
CA ARG A 59 -14.88 -1.58 -11.42
C ARG A 59 -14.30 -0.84 -12.63
N ALA A 60 -14.93 -0.99 -13.80
CA ALA A 60 -14.48 -0.33 -15.03
C ALA A 60 -14.48 1.21 -14.89
N LEU A 61 -15.46 1.76 -14.16
CA LEU A 61 -15.54 3.19 -13.90
C LEU A 61 -14.49 3.64 -12.87
N VAL A 62 -14.19 2.81 -11.86
CA VAL A 62 -13.06 3.04 -10.92
C VAL A 62 -11.73 3.10 -11.67
N ILE A 63 -11.50 2.17 -12.60
CA ILE A 63 -10.31 2.14 -13.46
C ILE A 63 -10.27 3.39 -14.34
N LEU A 64 -11.38 3.74 -14.99
CA LEU A 64 -11.46 4.91 -15.87
C LEU A 64 -11.17 6.21 -15.11
N PHE A 65 -11.74 6.38 -13.91
CA PHE A 65 -11.47 7.54 -13.07
C PHE A 65 -9.99 7.62 -12.67
N ASN A 66 -9.40 6.53 -12.18
CA ASN A 66 -7.99 6.52 -11.81
C ASN A 66 -7.08 6.79 -13.02
N TRP A 67 -7.42 6.25 -14.20
CA TRP A 67 -6.70 6.53 -15.43
C TRP A 67 -6.78 8.02 -15.82
N ALA A 68 -7.98 8.60 -15.82
CA ALA A 68 -8.17 10.00 -16.19
C ALA A 68 -7.54 10.95 -15.16
N PHE A 69 -7.72 10.66 -13.87
CA PHE A 69 -7.12 11.41 -12.76
C PHE A 69 -5.58 11.36 -12.82
N GLY A 70 -5.00 10.18 -13.04
CA GLY A 70 -3.57 10.00 -13.21
C GLY A 70 -3.01 10.70 -14.44
N ALA A 71 -3.75 10.68 -15.57
CA ALA A 71 -3.36 11.39 -16.77
C ALA A 71 -3.33 12.92 -16.53
N ILE A 72 -4.31 13.46 -15.81
CA ILE A 72 -4.33 14.88 -15.39
C ILE A 72 -3.12 15.21 -14.52
N PHE A 73 -2.86 14.38 -13.50
CA PHE A 73 -1.75 14.60 -12.56
C PHE A 73 -0.38 14.56 -13.25
N LEU A 74 -0.13 13.53 -14.07
CA LEU A 74 1.11 13.38 -14.83
C LEU A 74 1.28 14.50 -15.86
N LEU A 75 0.21 14.85 -16.59
CA LEU A 75 0.24 15.94 -17.55
C LEU A 75 0.53 17.28 -16.89
N ALA A 76 -0.05 17.55 -15.71
CA ALA A 76 0.25 18.76 -14.94
C ALA A 76 1.73 18.82 -14.53
N ALA A 77 2.30 17.70 -14.06
CA ALA A 77 3.70 17.63 -13.66
C ALA A 77 4.66 17.82 -14.86
N MET A 78 4.36 17.18 -16.00
CA MET A 78 5.13 17.33 -17.23
C MET A 78 5.06 18.76 -17.77
N GLN A 79 3.85 19.35 -17.82
CA GLN A 79 3.66 20.72 -18.27
C GLN A 79 4.36 21.72 -17.35
N LEU A 80 4.42 21.45 -16.04
CA LEU A 80 5.18 22.26 -15.08
C LEU A 80 6.68 22.18 -15.37
N ALA A 81 7.21 20.99 -15.62
CA ALA A 81 8.61 20.83 -16.01
C ALA A 81 8.92 21.57 -17.33
N LEU A 82 8.04 21.47 -18.33
CA LEU A 82 8.17 22.19 -19.59
C LEU A 82 8.12 23.71 -19.38
N ASP A 83 7.22 24.21 -18.54
CA ASP A 83 7.13 25.63 -18.19
C ASP A 83 8.43 26.13 -17.53
N VAL A 84 9.01 25.34 -16.61
CA VAL A 84 10.32 25.65 -15.99
C VAL A 84 11.43 25.68 -17.04
N VAL A 85 11.51 24.68 -17.92
CA VAL A 85 12.51 24.65 -19.01
C VAL A 85 12.38 25.87 -19.91
N THR A 86 11.17 26.24 -20.30
CA THR A 86 10.97 27.43 -21.14
C THR A 86 11.32 28.72 -20.42
N LEU A 87 11.02 28.83 -19.12
CA LEU A 87 11.39 29.99 -18.32
C LEU A 87 12.92 30.13 -18.22
N VAL A 88 13.63 29.03 -17.93
CA VAL A 88 15.10 29.01 -17.86
C VAL A 88 15.72 29.30 -19.22
N SER A 89 15.13 28.81 -20.32
CA SER A 89 15.65 29.06 -21.67
C SER A 89 15.71 30.55 -22.03
N LYS A 90 14.84 31.39 -21.44
CA LYS A 90 14.84 32.85 -21.67
C LYS A 90 16.06 33.55 -21.07
N LEU A 91 16.80 32.89 -20.19
CA LEU A 91 18.04 33.42 -19.60
C LEU A 91 19.25 33.28 -20.53
N VAL A 92 19.13 32.51 -21.61
CA VAL A 92 20.20 32.26 -22.59
C VAL A 92 20.02 33.17 -23.81
N PRO A 93 21.07 33.83 -24.33
CA PRO A 93 20.99 34.62 -25.56
C PRO A 93 20.45 33.78 -26.74
N GLY A 94 19.39 34.25 -27.39
CA GLY A 94 18.72 33.53 -28.48
C GLY A 94 17.72 32.44 -28.03
N GLY A 95 17.46 32.31 -26.73
CA GLY A 95 16.46 31.40 -26.17
C GLY A 95 15.03 31.95 -26.18
N GLY A 96 14.12 31.30 -25.42
CA GLY A 96 12.71 31.71 -25.34
C GLY A 96 11.85 31.25 -26.52
N TRP A 97 12.17 30.11 -27.12
CA TRP A 97 11.44 29.56 -28.26
C TRP A 97 9.96 29.33 -27.95
N PRO A 98 9.03 29.64 -28.88
CA PRO A 98 7.62 29.32 -28.70
C PRO A 98 7.46 27.81 -28.65
N LEU A 99 6.58 27.31 -27.76
CA LEU A 99 6.24 25.89 -27.69
C LEU A 99 5.15 25.55 -28.71
N PRO A 100 5.46 24.76 -29.76
CA PRO A 100 4.45 24.29 -30.71
C PRO A 100 3.31 23.52 -30.02
N ALA A 101 2.12 23.52 -30.63
CA ALA A 101 0.99 22.73 -30.15
C ALA A 101 1.28 21.21 -30.14
N THR A 102 2.18 20.74 -31.00
CA THR A 102 2.57 19.32 -31.09
C THR A 102 3.15 18.77 -29.79
N TRP A 103 3.91 19.58 -29.03
CA TRP A 103 4.42 19.18 -27.73
C TRP A 103 3.30 18.89 -26.73
N ARG A 104 2.25 19.71 -26.73
CA ARG A 104 1.09 19.52 -25.84
C ARG A 104 0.34 18.23 -26.16
N TYR A 105 0.22 17.88 -27.44
CA TYR A 105 -0.36 16.59 -27.84
C TYR A 105 0.54 15.42 -27.44
N ALA A 106 1.86 15.54 -27.62
CA ALA A 106 2.82 14.51 -27.23
C ALA A 106 2.82 14.29 -25.71
N GLU A 107 2.82 15.36 -24.92
CA GLU A 107 2.73 15.30 -23.46
C GLU A 107 1.41 14.67 -23.00
N ALA A 108 0.28 15.08 -23.58
CA ALA A 108 -1.02 14.50 -23.24
C ALA A 108 -1.07 12.99 -23.58
N ALA A 109 -0.58 12.59 -24.75
CA ALA A 109 -0.50 11.19 -25.15
C ALA A 109 0.40 10.37 -24.20
N LEU A 110 1.57 10.89 -23.86
CA LEU A 110 2.49 10.25 -22.93
C LEU A 110 1.90 10.16 -21.53
N ALA A 111 1.25 11.20 -21.01
CA ALA A 111 0.60 11.18 -19.71
C ALA A 111 -0.55 10.15 -19.65
N MET A 112 -1.36 10.05 -20.70
CA MET A 112 -2.41 9.02 -20.81
C MET A 112 -1.83 7.61 -20.87
N LEU A 113 -0.72 7.40 -21.60
CA LEU A 113 -0.02 6.12 -21.69
C LEU A 113 0.56 5.72 -20.33
N LEU A 114 1.32 6.62 -19.69
CA LEU A 114 1.93 6.39 -18.38
C LEU A 114 0.86 6.14 -17.32
N SER A 115 -0.25 6.87 -17.34
CA SER A 115 -1.38 6.61 -16.45
C SER A 115 -2.00 5.23 -16.70
N GLY A 116 -2.14 4.81 -17.96
CA GLY A 116 -2.62 3.47 -18.31
C GLY A 116 -1.71 2.37 -17.76
N VAL A 117 -0.38 2.53 -17.92
CA VAL A 117 0.61 1.65 -17.32
C VAL A 117 0.52 1.67 -15.79
N ALA A 118 0.40 2.85 -15.18
CA ALA A 118 0.32 3.01 -13.73
C ALA A 118 -0.89 2.30 -13.13
N VAL A 119 -2.06 2.45 -13.75
CA VAL A 119 -3.30 1.78 -13.32
C VAL A 119 -3.18 0.28 -13.53
N GLN A 120 -2.61 -0.18 -14.66
CA GLN A 120 -2.38 -1.61 -14.87
C GLN A 120 -1.54 -2.19 -13.73
N GLN A 121 -0.41 -1.53 -13.41
CA GLN A 121 0.54 -2.00 -12.39
C GLN A 121 -0.10 -1.97 -11.00
N ALA A 122 -1.03 -1.04 -10.76
CA ALA A 122 -1.81 -0.95 -9.53
C ALA A 122 -2.81 -2.11 -9.36
N VAL A 123 -3.51 -2.51 -10.43
CA VAL A 123 -4.64 -3.47 -10.34
C VAL A 123 -4.28 -4.92 -10.64
N ARG A 124 -3.06 -5.18 -11.10
CA ARG A 124 -2.60 -6.56 -11.36
C ARG A 124 -2.53 -7.36 -10.07
N VAL A 125 -2.61 -8.69 -10.19
CA VAL A 125 -2.25 -9.55 -9.07
C VAL A 125 -0.73 -9.48 -8.87
N PRO A 126 -0.25 -9.18 -7.65
CA PRO A 126 1.17 -8.95 -7.39
C PRO A 126 2.06 -10.14 -7.79
N PRO A 127 3.28 -9.87 -8.28
CA PRO A 127 4.32 -10.90 -8.41
C PRO A 127 4.80 -11.39 -7.04
N LEU A 128 5.34 -12.61 -7.02
CA LEU A 128 6.11 -13.13 -5.88
C LEU A 128 7.42 -12.34 -5.72
N LYS A 129 7.76 -12.03 -4.47
CA LYS A 129 9.07 -11.52 -4.07
C LYS A 129 9.61 -12.37 -2.93
N ASP A 130 10.78 -12.95 -3.16
CA ASP A 130 11.48 -13.73 -2.14
C ASP A 130 12.46 -12.85 -1.37
N VAL A 131 12.42 -12.96 -0.04
CA VAL A 131 13.30 -12.22 0.87
C VAL A 131 13.84 -13.19 1.90
N THR A 132 15.16 -13.15 2.11
CA THR A 132 15.80 -13.88 3.22
C THR A 132 16.08 -12.91 4.35
N VAL A 133 15.64 -13.23 5.56
CA VAL A 133 15.93 -12.46 6.77
C VAL A 133 16.79 -13.30 7.69
N GLU A 134 17.96 -12.78 8.00
CA GLU A 134 18.85 -13.38 8.99
C GLU A 134 18.50 -12.90 10.39
N ILE A 135 18.15 -13.84 11.27
CA ILE A 135 17.83 -13.60 12.67
C ILE A 135 18.96 -14.14 13.53
N GLU A 136 19.42 -13.32 14.47
CA GLU A 136 20.40 -13.73 15.46
C GLU A 136 19.77 -14.70 16.46
N ASN A 137 20.49 -15.78 16.79
CA ASN A 137 20.02 -16.84 17.70
C ASN A 137 18.68 -17.47 17.25
N LEU A 138 18.40 -17.53 15.94
CA LEU A 138 17.26 -18.27 15.42
C LEU A 138 17.44 -19.77 15.76
N PRO A 139 16.48 -20.41 16.45
CA PRO A 139 16.55 -21.83 16.74
C PRO A 139 16.56 -22.68 15.47
N VAL A 140 17.20 -23.86 15.53
CA VAL A 140 17.43 -24.71 14.36
C VAL A 140 16.13 -25.19 13.70
N GLY A 141 15.07 -25.41 14.48
CA GLY A 141 13.75 -25.80 14.00
C GLY A 141 13.05 -24.71 13.18
N PHE A 142 13.54 -23.47 13.22
CA PHE A 142 13.05 -22.36 12.42
C PHE A 142 14.04 -21.91 11.32
N ASP A 143 15.21 -22.53 11.18
CA ASP A 143 16.11 -22.24 10.06
C ASP A 143 15.53 -22.77 8.74
N GLY A 144 15.23 -21.87 7.82
CA GLY A 144 14.51 -22.15 6.58
C GLY A 144 12.99 -22.03 6.70
N TYR A 145 12.47 -21.61 7.86
CA TYR A 145 11.05 -21.36 8.05
C TYR A 145 10.55 -20.28 7.11
N THR A 146 9.40 -20.51 6.47
CA THR A 146 8.85 -19.61 5.46
C THR A 146 7.52 -19.00 5.89
N LEU A 147 7.39 -17.69 5.75
CA LEU A 147 6.14 -16.99 5.95
C LEU A 147 5.78 -16.13 4.73
N LEU A 148 4.50 -16.03 4.40
CA LEU A 148 3.99 -15.12 3.39
C LEU A 148 3.37 -13.91 4.07
N GLN A 149 3.88 -12.72 3.77
CA GLN A 149 3.26 -11.47 4.18
C GLN A 149 2.32 -10.98 3.08
N LEU A 150 1.04 -10.87 3.42
CA LEU A 150 0.04 -10.11 2.70
C LEU A 150 -0.26 -8.82 3.46
N THR A 151 -0.53 -7.73 2.77
CA THR A 151 -0.81 -6.45 3.42
C THR A 151 -1.47 -5.50 2.43
N ASP A 152 -2.26 -4.54 2.91
CA ASP A 152 -2.77 -3.48 2.06
C ASP A 152 -3.54 -4.04 0.84
N LEU A 153 -4.42 -5.02 1.07
CA LEU A 153 -5.22 -5.64 0.02
C LEU A 153 -6.32 -4.70 -0.48
N HIS A 154 -6.82 -3.82 0.41
CA HIS A 154 -7.85 -2.83 0.09
C HIS A 154 -9.00 -3.40 -0.75
N ILE A 155 -9.52 -4.57 -0.35
CA ILE A 155 -10.59 -5.27 -1.05
C ILE A 155 -11.79 -4.32 -1.17
N SER A 156 -12.18 -4.06 -2.42
CA SER A 156 -13.04 -2.94 -2.82
C SER A 156 -13.65 -3.18 -4.20
N ARG A 157 -14.36 -2.20 -4.76
CA ARG A 157 -14.82 -2.28 -6.16
C ARG A 157 -13.68 -2.36 -7.18
N LEU A 158 -12.46 -1.98 -6.80
CA LEU A 158 -11.28 -2.15 -7.63
C LEU A 158 -10.73 -3.59 -7.56
N PHE A 159 -10.72 -4.16 -6.34
CA PHE A 159 -10.22 -5.49 -6.00
C PHE A 159 -11.36 -6.40 -5.57
N THR A 160 -12.05 -6.97 -6.56
CA THR A 160 -13.26 -7.80 -6.37
C THR A 160 -12.94 -9.23 -5.92
N ALA A 161 -13.96 -10.02 -5.57
CA ALA A 161 -13.89 -11.45 -5.26
C ALA A 161 -13.01 -12.26 -6.23
N SER A 162 -13.10 -11.98 -7.54
CA SER A 162 -12.30 -12.67 -8.56
C SER A 162 -10.79 -12.42 -8.42
N TRP A 163 -10.42 -11.18 -8.07
CA TRP A 163 -9.04 -10.80 -7.80
C TRP A 163 -8.57 -11.40 -6.48
N THR A 164 -9.40 -11.33 -5.43
CA THR A 164 -9.12 -11.95 -4.13
C THR A 164 -8.85 -13.45 -4.27
N ARG A 165 -9.68 -14.17 -5.05
CA ARG A 165 -9.51 -15.60 -5.30
C ARG A 165 -8.19 -15.92 -5.99
N GLU A 166 -7.76 -15.10 -6.95
CA GLU A 166 -6.48 -15.29 -7.64
C GLU A 166 -5.30 -15.03 -6.69
N VAL A 167 -5.37 -14.02 -5.82
CA VAL A 167 -4.38 -13.80 -4.75
C VAL A 167 -4.30 -15.02 -3.84
N VAL A 168 -5.44 -15.52 -3.36
CA VAL A 168 -5.50 -16.70 -2.48
C VAL A 168 -4.92 -17.94 -3.15
N ALA A 169 -5.26 -18.18 -4.42
CA ALA A 169 -4.72 -19.29 -5.20
C ALA A 169 -3.19 -19.23 -5.31
N ARG A 170 -2.64 -18.05 -5.61
CA ARG A 170 -1.18 -17.86 -5.67
C ARG A 170 -0.52 -18.01 -4.32
N SER A 171 -1.09 -17.43 -3.27
CA SER A 171 -0.59 -17.54 -1.89
C SER A 171 -0.50 -19.00 -1.45
N ASN A 172 -1.57 -19.77 -1.65
CA ASN A 172 -1.61 -21.19 -1.29
C ASN A 172 -0.64 -22.05 -2.11
N ALA A 173 -0.40 -21.69 -3.38
CA ALA A 173 0.54 -22.40 -4.24
C ALA A 173 2.00 -22.26 -3.78
N LEU A 174 2.33 -21.28 -2.94
CA LEU A 174 3.68 -21.10 -2.41
C LEU A 174 4.06 -22.15 -1.34
N GLY A 175 3.07 -22.81 -0.72
CA GLY A 175 3.30 -23.85 0.28
C GLY A 175 4.11 -23.39 1.50
N VAL A 176 3.89 -22.15 1.95
CA VAL A 176 4.59 -21.57 3.12
C VAL A 176 4.10 -22.15 4.44
N ASP A 177 4.92 -22.04 5.49
CA ASP A 177 4.59 -22.52 6.84
C ASP A 177 3.53 -21.65 7.53
N LEU A 178 3.56 -20.34 7.27
CA LEU A 178 2.72 -19.32 7.91
C LEU A 178 2.25 -18.27 6.91
N ILE A 179 1.01 -17.79 7.05
CA ILE A 179 0.56 -16.58 6.34
C ILE A 179 0.25 -15.51 7.39
N VAL A 180 0.75 -14.30 7.16
CA VAL A 180 0.46 -13.13 8.00
C VAL A 180 -0.15 -12.02 7.17
N VAL A 181 -1.17 -11.35 7.70
CA VAL A 181 -1.83 -10.20 7.11
C VAL A 181 -1.56 -8.97 7.96
N THR A 182 -0.75 -8.04 7.46
CA THR A 182 -0.30 -6.88 8.24
C THR A 182 -1.15 -5.64 8.05
N GLY A 183 -2.48 -5.77 8.07
CA GLY A 183 -3.43 -4.65 8.04
C GLY A 183 -3.95 -4.22 6.65
N ASP A 184 -4.91 -3.31 6.67
CA ASP A 184 -5.54 -2.67 5.49
C ASP A 184 -6.09 -3.66 4.47
N LEU A 185 -6.95 -4.55 4.96
CA LEU A 185 -7.46 -5.66 4.18
C LEU A 185 -8.66 -5.22 3.32
N ILE A 186 -9.41 -4.19 3.75
CA ILE A 186 -10.64 -3.72 3.11
C ILE A 186 -10.70 -2.20 2.89
N ASP A 187 -11.55 -1.81 1.95
CA ASP A 187 -12.13 -0.47 1.86
C ASP A 187 -13.65 -0.57 1.71
N GLY A 188 -14.40 -0.23 2.77
CA GLY A 188 -15.85 -0.25 2.78
C GLY A 188 -16.48 -0.91 4.00
N SER A 189 -17.81 -0.93 4.06
CA SER A 189 -18.54 -1.64 5.12
C SER A 189 -18.56 -3.14 4.87
N LEU A 190 -18.75 -3.92 5.95
CA LEU A 190 -18.87 -5.36 5.86
C LEU A 190 -20.03 -5.77 4.94
N ALA A 191 -21.14 -5.02 4.97
CA ALA A 191 -22.30 -5.29 4.14
C ALA A 191 -21.97 -5.21 2.63
N THR A 192 -21.17 -4.24 2.19
CA THR A 192 -20.87 -4.09 0.75
C THR A 192 -19.69 -4.95 0.30
N ARG A 193 -18.77 -5.30 1.20
CA ARG A 193 -17.53 -6.01 0.87
C ARG A 193 -17.54 -7.50 1.18
N ARG A 194 -18.51 -8.03 1.94
CA ARG A 194 -18.57 -9.46 2.36
C ARG A 194 -18.29 -10.45 1.23
N ALA A 195 -18.92 -10.27 0.07
CA ALA A 195 -18.74 -11.18 -1.07
C ALA A 195 -17.33 -11.10 -1.68
N ASP A 196 -16.68 -9.94 -1.62
CA ASP A 196 -15.35 -9.72 -2.18
C ASP A 196 -14.24 -10.25 -1.28
N VAL A 197 -14.48 -10.32 0.04
CA VAL A 197 -13.53 -10.87 1.03
C VAL A 197 -13.69 -12.38 1.24
N GLU A 198 -14.86 -12.96 0.97
CA GLU A 198 -15.15 -14.38 1.23
C GLU A 198 -14.08 -15.36 0.71
N PRO A 199 -13.46 -15.17 -0.49
CA PRO A 199 -12.40 -16.07 -0.95
C PRO A 199 -11.20 -16.20 -0.01
N LEU A 200 -10.98 -15.24 0.91
CA LEU A 200 -9.90 -15.32 1.90
C LEU A 200 -10.06 -16.50 2.87
N ARG A 201 -11.27 -17.06 3.01
CA ARG A 201 -11.53 -18.28 3.79
C ARG A 201 -10.64 -19.45 3.34
N ASP A 202 -10.27 -19.47 2.06
CA ASP A 202 -9.50 -20.56 1.49
C ASP A 202 -7.98 -20.40 1.72
N LEU A 203 -7.51 -19.29 2.33
CA LEU A 203 -6.11 -19.16 2.73
C LEU A 203 -5.75 -20.25 3.74
N ARG A 204 -4.63 -20.94 3.50
CA ARG A 204 -4.19 -22.03 4.35
C ARG A 204 -2.67 -22.09 4.44
N ALA A 205 -2.18 -22.28 5.67
CA ALA A 205 -0.81 -22.59 5.97
C ALA A 205 -0.76 -23.49 7.23
N PRO A 206 0.24 -24.37 7.38
CA PRO A 206 0.35 -25.29 8.52
C PRO A 206 0.25 -24.62 9.90
N ASP A 207 0.89 -23.46 10.09
CA ASP A 207 0.85 -22.70 11.35
C ASP A 207 -0.24 -21.61 11.37
N GLY A 208 -1.16 -21.68 10.41
CA GLY A 208 -2.34 -20.83 10.33
C GLY A 208 -2.14 -19.51 9.59
N VAL A 209 -3.22 -18.72 9.60
CA VAL A 209 -3.29 -17.39 8.98
C VAL A 209 -3.54 -16.38 10.09
N TRP A 210 -2.60 -15.46 10.29
CA TRP A 210 -2.65 -14.47 11.36
C TRP A 210 -2.82 -13.07 10.80
N LEU A 211 -3.45 -12.18 11.57
CA LEU A 211 -3.90 -10.88 11.09
C LEU A 211 -3.72 -9.83 12.18
N ILE A 212 -3.27 -8.63 11.79
CA ILE A 212 -3.43 -7.41 12.59
C ILE A 212 -4.31 -6.40 11.84
N PRO A 213 -5.02 -5.49 12.53
CA PRO A 213 -5.72 -4.40 11.86
C PRO A 213 -4.74 -3.34 11.35
N GLY A 214 -5.05 -2.75 10.19
CA GLY A 214 -4.45 -1.50 9.72
C GLY A 214 -5.36 -0.32 10.04
N ASN A 215 -5.05 0.86 9.51
CA ASN A 215 -5.85 2.06 9.77
C ASN A 215 -7.23 2.01 9.10
N HIS A 216 -7.38 1.31 7.98
CA HIS A 216 -8.65 1.25 7.24
C HIS A 216 -9.73 0.49 8.00
N GLU A 217 -9.38 -0.54 8.77
CA GLU A 217 -10.35 -1.21 9.62
C GLU A 217 -11.00 -0.24 10.64
N TYR A 218 -10.25 0.76 11.13
CA TYR A 218 -10.77 1.81 12.04
C TYR A 218 -11.56 2.90 11.32
N PHE A 219 -11.30 3.15 10.04
CA PHE A 219 -12.09 4.10 9.24
C PHE A 219 -13.47 3.57 8.87
N PHE A 220 -13.65 2.26 8.94
CA PHE A 220 -14.92 1.58 8.69
C PHE A 220 -15.44 0.91 9.98
N GLU A 221 -15.71 -0.40 9.94
CA GLU A 221 -16.44 -1.12 10.98
C GLU A 221 -15.53 -2.08 11.74
N TYR A 222 -14.47 -1.57 12.39
CA TYR A 222 -13.41 -2.36 13.05
C TYR A 222 -13.92 -3.63 13.74
N THR A 223 -14.86 -3.50 14.69
CA THR A 223 -15.36 -4.64 15.47
C THR A 223 -16.06 -5.68 14.58
N ALA A 224 -16.83 -5.24 13.59
CA ALA A 224 -17.52 -6.14 12.67
C ALA A 224 -16.52 -6.86 11.76
N TRP A 225 -15.50 -6.14 11.27
CA TRP A 225 -14.45 -6.68 10.44
C TRP A 225 -13.56 -7.68 11.17
N MET A 226 -13.05 -7.34 12.36
CA MET A 226 -12.23 -8.26 13.16
C MET A 226 -12.96 -9.58 13.46
N ARG A 227 -14.25 -9.49 13.81
CA ARG A 227 -15.08 -10.68 14.02
C ARG A 227 -15.23 -11.48 12.73
N HIS A 228 -15.53 -10.82 11.61
CA HIS A 228 -15.73 -11.51 10.34
C HIS A 228 -14.44 -12.17 9.83
N TYR A 229 -13.28 -11.53 10.00
CA TYR A 229 -12.00 -12.15 9.65
C TYR A 229 -11.72 -13.42 10.46
N ALA A 230 -12.10 -13.45 11.74
CA ALA A 230 -12.05 -14.67 12.55
C ALA A 230 -13.02 -15.76 12.01
N GLU A 231 -14.22 -15.40 11.55
CA GLU A 231 -15.15 -16.33 10.88
C GLU A 231 -14.59 -16.89 9.55
N LEU A 232 -13.69 -16.16 8.89
CA LEU A 232 -12.95 -16.60 7.70
C LEU A 232 -11.72 -17.45 8.06
N GLY A 233 -11.46 -17.71 9.35
CA GLY A 233 -10.35 -18.56 9.79
C GLY A 233 -9.03 -17.83 10.06
N MET A 234 -9.03 -16.49 10.06
CA MET A 234 -7.84 -15.69 10.40
C MET A 234 -7.78 -15.41 11.90
N ALA A 235 -6.66 -15.74 12.54
CA ALA A 235 -6.45 -15.45 13.95
C ALA A 235 -5.92 -14.02 14.15
N VAL A 236 -6.72 -13.18 14.80
CA VAL A 236 -6.36 -11.77 15.07
C VAL A 236 -5.25 -11.68 16.13
N LEU A 237 -4.22 -10.86 15.92
CA LEU A 237 -3.16 -10.53 16.89
C LEU A 237 -3.21 -9.03 17.23
N ALA A 238 -4.17 -8.63 18.07
CA ALA A 238 -4.29 -7.25 18.52
C ALA A 238 -3.69 -7.09 19.92
N ASN A 239 -2.52 -6.45 20.01
CA ASN A 239 -1.75 -6.23 21.26
C ASN A 239 -1.51 -7.52 22.06
N ARG A 240 -1.14 -8.59 21.36
CA ARG A 240 -0.87 -9.91 21.95
C ARG A 240 0.10 -10.70 21.08
N HIS A 241 0.57 -11.81 21.60
CA HIS A 241 1.41 -12.74 20.84
C HIS A 241 0.88 -14.17 20.89
N THR A 242 1.44 -15.01 20.03
CA THR A 242 1.38 -16.46 20.07
C THR A 242 2.79 -17.03 19.97
N VAL A 243 2.97 -18.27 20.42
CA VAL A 243 4.26 -18.96 20.36
C VAL A 243 4.15 -20.14 19.39
N LEU A 244 4.87 -20.04 18.28
CA LEU A 244 5.02 -21.12 17.32
C LEU A 244 6.10 -22.08 17.85
N ARG A 245 5.83 -23.40 17.81
CA ARG A 245 6.76 -24.41 18.33
C ARG A 245 7.18 -25.41 17.26
N ARG A 246 8.44 -25.83 17.35
CA ARG A 246 9.06 -26.91 16.57
C ARG A 246 9.93 -27.75 17.50
N GLY A 247 9.35 -28.82 18.07
CA GLY A 247 10.00 -29.53 19.18
C GLY A 247 10.15 -28.62 20.40
N ASP A 248 11.37 -28.48 20.90
CA ASP A 248 11.71 -27.58 22.03
C ASP A 248 11.95 -26.12 21.60
N ASP A 249 12.04 -25.87 20.29
CA ASP A 249 12.27 -24.54 19.74
C ASP A 249 11.00 -23.69 19.72
N ALA A 250 11.16 -22.39 19.96
CA ALA A 250 10.07 -21.42 20.01
C ALA A 250 10.37 -20.18 19.14
N LEU A 251 9.35 -19.68 18.45
CA LEU A 251 9.34 -18.41 17.74
C LEU A 251 8.11 -17.63 18.19
N VAL A 252 8.28 -16.39 18.64
CA VAL A 252 7.17 -15.54 19.05
C VAL A 252 6.64 -14.78 17.85
N LEU A 253 5.34 -14.90 17.57
CA LEU A 253 4.63 -14.06 16.61
C LEU A 253 3.77 -13.07 17.40
N ALA A 254 4.16 -11.81 17.42
CA ALA A 254 3.46 -10.73 18.12
C ALA A 254 2.73 -9.84 17.12
N GLY A 255 1.63 -9.23 17.54
CA GLY A 255 0.93 -8.22 16.76
C GLY A 255 0.36 -7.10 17.62
N VAL A 256 0.33 -5.90 17.05
CA VAL A 256 -0.18 -4.68 17.69
C VAL A 256 -1.34 -4.10 16.88
N THR A 257 -2.20 -3.32 17.54
CA THR A 257 -3.24 -2.54 16.84
C THR A 257 -2.63 -1.33 16.10
N ASP A 258 -3.31 -0.85 15.06
CA ASP A 258 -2.85 0.35 14.36
C ASP A 258 -2.94 1.61 15.25
N LEU A 259 -2.08 2.58 15.00
CA LEU A 259 -2.00 3.84 15.73
C LEU A 259 -3.30 4.67 15.63
N SER A 260 -4.10 4.47 14.58
CA SER A 260 -5.42 5.05 14.39
C SER A 260 -6.44 4.58 15.43
N ALA A 261 -6.19 3.44 16.09
CA ALA A 261 -7.06 2.92 17.15
C ALA A 261 -7.34 3.94 18.26
N SER A 262 -6.34 4.79 18.57
CA SER A 262 -6.43 5.85 19.59
C SER A 262 -7.58 6.84 19.38
N HIS A 263 -8.07 7.01 18.15
CA HIS A 263 -9.17 7.92 17.81
C HIS A 263 -10.51 7.21 17.63
N SER A 264 -10.57 5.89 17.85
CA SER A 264 -11.73 5.05 17.51
C SER A 264 -12.46 4.46 18.72
N GLY A 265 -11.96 4.70 19.94
CA GLY A 265 -12.47 4.06 21.16
C GLY A 265 -12.12 2.57 21.29
N GLN A 266 -11.29 2.04 20.38
CA GLN A 266 -10.74 0.68 20.43
C GLN A 266 -9.40 0.66 21.19
N PRO A 267 -8.91 -0.52 21.62
CA PRO A 267 -7.61 -0.63 22.28
C PRO A 267 -6.48 0.00 21.44
N ALA A 268 -5.83 1.02 22.01
CA ALA A 268 -4.71 1.72 21.37
C ALA A 268 -3.52 0.80 21.13
N HIS A 269 -2.62 1.19 20.22
CA HIS A 269 -1.36 0.48 19.95
C HIS A 269 -0.58 0.27 21.25
N ASP A 270 -0.30 -1.00 21.58
CA ASP A 270 0.42 -1.36 22.80
C ASP A 270 1.39 -2.51 22.57
N LEU A 271 2.63 -2.15 22.24
CA LEU A 271 3.74 -3.09 22.08
C LEU A 271 4.12 -3.78 23.39
N ASP A 272 4.00 -3.10 24.53
CA ASP A 272 4.39 -3.69 25.81
C ASP A 272 3.41 -4.80 26.20
N ALA A 273 2.11 -4.59 25.98
CA ALA A 273 1.10 -5.64 26.12
C ALA A 273 1.31 -6.80 25.12
N ALA A 274 1.67 -6.49 23.86
CA ALA A 274 1.92 -7.52 22.85
C ALA A 274 3.07 -8.48 23.24
N LEU A 275 4.08 -7.96 23.93
CA LEU A 275 5.27 -8.70 24.33
C LEU A 275 5.26 -9.17 25.79
N ALA A 276 4.21 -8.85 26.55
CA ALA A 276 4.07 -9.27 27.94
C ALA A 276 4.11 -10.80 28.03
N ASP A 277 4.91 -11.32 28.97
CA ASP A 277 5.10 -12.76 29.22
C ASP A 277 5.62 -13.60 28.02
N ALA A 278 6.15 -12.95 26.98
CA ALA A 278 6.78 -13.65 25.87
C ALA A 278 7.99 -14.49 26.37
N PRO A 279 8.17 -15.74 25.89
CA PRO A 279 9.27 -16.60 26.33
C PRO A 279 10.64 -15.93 26.17
N VAL A 280 11.40 -15.88 27.25
CA VAL A 280 12.74 -15.30 27.26
C VAL A 280 13.64 -16.05 26.29
N GLY A 281 14.34 -15.31 25.43
CA GLY A 281 15.32 -15.86 24.48
C GLY A 281 14.72 -16.40 23.19
N ALA A 282 13.39 -16.50 23.06
CA ALA A 282 12.77 -16.82 21.77
C ALA A 282 12.81 -15.58 20.86
N PRO A 283 13.23 -15.70 19.58
CA PRO A 283 13.17 -14.59 18.64
C PRO A 283 11.73 -14.14 18.41
N ILE A 284 11.56 -12.83 18.17
CA ILE A 284 10.24 -12.20 18.03
C ILE A 284 10.09 -11.68 16.60
N VAL A 285 9.03 -12.13 15.94
CA VAL A 285 8.49 -11.55 14.71
C VAL A 285 7.29 -10.69 15.08
N LEU A 286 7.40 -9.37 14.88
CA LEU A 286 6.34 -8.40 15.14
C LEU A 286 5.60 -8.07 13.85
N LEU A 287 4.28 -8.16 13.91
CA LEU A 287 3.38 -7.57 12.93
C LEU A 287 2.98 -6.18 13.45
N ASP A 288 3.35 -5.13 12.72
CA ASP A 288 2.94 -3.74 13.00
C ASP A 288 2.69 -3.03 11.67
N HIS A 289 1.45 -2.59 11.43
CA HIS A 289 1.05 -2.07 10.12
C HIS A 289 1.89 -0.86 9.70
N GLN A 290 2.18 0.06 10.63
CA GLN A 290 2.96 1.26 10.35
C GLN A 290 4.43 1.09 10.75
N PRO A 291 5.40 1.43 9.89
CA PRO A 291 6.81 1.25 10.21
C PRO A 291 7.39 2.34 11.14
N ARG A 292 6.63 3.40 11.42
CA ARG A 292 7.17 4.64 12.01
C ARG A 292 7.82 4.46 13.39
N ASP A 293 7.35 3.49 14.18
CA ASP A 293 7.80 3.24 15.55
C ASP A 293 8.79 2.05 15.66
N ALA A 294 9.39 1.63 14.53
CA ALA A 294 10.31 0.49 14.46
C ALA A 294 11.52 0.59 15.40
N ALA A 295 11.99 1.81 15.73
CA ALA A 295 13.06 1.99 16.70
C ALA A 295 12.66 1.54 18.12
N ARG A 296 11.39 1.74 18.51
CA ARG A 296 10.86 1.25 19.79
C ARG A 296 10.78 -0.28 19.77
N ALA A 297 10.32 -0.88 18.67
CA ALA A 297 10.29 -2.33 18.51
C ALA A 297 11.68 -2.96 18.64
N ALA A 298 12.67 -2.42 17.94
CA ALA A 298 14.06 -2.86 18.06
C ALA A 298 14.57 -2.77 19.51
N SER A 299 14.27 -1.68 20.23
CA SER A 299 14.68 -1.51 21.63
C SER A 299 14.06 -2.54 22.60
N LYS A 300 12.97 -3.20 22.18
CA LYS A 300 12.28 -4.26 22.94
C LYS A 300 12.75 -5.67 22.57
N GLY A 301 13.80 -5.79 21.75
CA GLY A 301 14.38 -7.08 21.36
C GLY A 301 13.63 -7.79 20.23
N VAL A 302 12.80 -7.06 19.47
CA VAL A 302 12.19 -7.61 18.26
C VAL A 302 13.28 -7.93 17.23
N ALA A 303 13.22 -9.12 16.64
CA ALA A 303 14.21 -9.58 15.66
C ALA A 303 13.80 -9.22 14.22
N LEU A 304 12.51 -9.33 13.91
CA LEU A 304 11.92 -8.99 12.61
C LEU A 304 10.61 -8.23 12.82
N GLN A 305 10.46 -7.07 12.20
CA GLN A 305 9.17 -6.38 12.10
C GLN A 305 8.68 -6.39 10.64
N LEU A 306 7.42 -6.75 10.46
CA LEU A 306 6.74 -6.75 9.17
C LEU A 306 5.69 -5.64 9.15
N SER A 307 5.84 -4.70 8.21
CA SER A 307 4.98 -3.53 8.05
C SER A 307 4.48 -3.36 6.62
N GLY A 308 3.39 -2.62 6.47
CA GLY A 308 2.75 -2.25 5.20
C GLY A 308 2.59 -0.72 5.11
N HIS A 309 1.36 -0.26 4.88
CA HIS A 309 0.88 1.13 5.02
C HIS A 309 1.37 2.13 3.97
N THR A 310 2.62 2.01 3.55
CA THR A 310 3.30 3.01 2.70
C THR A 310 3.09 2.78 1.21
N HIS A 311 2.65 1.57 0.83
CA HIS A 311 2.56 1.07 -0.54
C HIS A 311 3.83 1.26 -1.40
N GLY A 312 5.00 1.43 -0.77
CA GLY A 312 6.25 1.75 -1.46
C GLY A 312 6.32 3.15 -2.06
N GLY A 313 5.44 4.06 -1.65
CA GLY A 313 5.33 5.42 -2.21
C GLY A 313 4.65 5.47 -3.59
N MET A 314 4.32 4.33 -4.19
CA MET A 314 3.58 4.12 -5.45
C MET A 314 4.16 4.73 -6.74
N ILE A 315 4.72 5.94 -6.71
CA ILE A 315 5.36 6.65 -7.83
C ILE A 315 6.74 7.11 -7.37
N VAL A 316 7.76 6.89 -8.20
CA VAL A 316 9.15 7.32 -7.90
C VAL A 316 9.19 8.82 -7.59
N GLY A 317 9.82 9.19 -6.48
CA GLY A 317 9.95 10.55 -5.99
C GLY A 317 8.87 10.94 -4.98
N LEU A 318 7.67 10.33 -5.04
CA LEU A 318 6.63 10.56 -4.02
C LEU A 318 6.94 9.83 -2.71
N ASP A 319 7.75 8.77 -2.75
CA ASP A 319 8.31 8.09 -1.57
C ASP A 319 8.97 9.09 -0.59
N ARG A 320 9.67 10.10 -1.11
CA ARG A 320 10.33 11.13 -0.30
C ARG A 320 9.36 12.05 0.44
N LEU A 321 8.16 12.25 -0.11
CA LEU A 321 7.12 13.09 0.51
C LEU A 321 6.49 12.38 1.71
N VAL A 322 6.40 11.05 1.66
CA VAL A 322 5.77 10.24 2.72
C VAL A 322 6.79 9.70 3.73
N ALA A 323 8.08 9.63 3.38
CA ALA A 323 9.13 9.06 4.23
C ALA A 323 9.16 9.68 5.64
N ARG A 324 9.09 11.01 5.76
CA ARG A 324 9.15 11.69 7.06
C ARG A 324 7.99 11.31 7.99
N ALA A 325 6.79 11.10 7.44
CA ALA A 325 5.64 10.67 8.22
C ALA A 325 5.76 9.22 8.71
N ASN A 326 6.62 8.43 8.07
CA ASN A 326 6.84 7.00 8.31
C ASN A 326 8.18 6.70 8.99
N GLY A 327 8.78 7.67 9.69
CA GLY A 327 10.08 7.48 10.36
C GLY A 327 11.27 7.31 9.41
N GLY A 328 11.11 7.64 8.13
CA GLY A 328 12.09 7.44 7.07
C GLY A 328 11.95 6.12 6.31
N PHE A 329 11.03 5.25 6.72
CA PHE A 329 10.84 3.91 6.15
C PHE A 329 9.71 3.91 5.12
N VAL A 330 9.97 3.38 3.91
CA VAL A 330 8.99 3.40 2.81
C VAL A 330 8.95 2.08 2.01
N SER A 331 10.07 1.41 1.75
CA SER A 331 10.06 0.21 0.91
C SER A 331 11.26 -0.68 1.19
N GLY A 332 11.01 -1.97 1.37
CA GLY A 332 12.04 -3.00 1.49
C GLY A 332 12.60 -3.16 2.90
N ALA A 333 13.79 -3.74 2.99
CA ALA A 333 14.43 -4.10 4.25
C ALA A 333 15.29 -2.96 4.80
N TYR A 334 15.21 -2.75 6.12
CA TYR A 334 16.01 -1.80 6.88
C TYR A 334 16.59 -2.50 8.11
N ALA A 335 17.85 -2.20 8.44
CA ALA A 335 18.44 -2.59 9.70
C ALA A 335 18.17 -1.50 10.76
N VAL A 336 17.51 -1.87 11.85
CA VAL A 336 17.11 -0.95 12.92
C VAL A 336 17.52 -1.55 14.25
N GLY A 337 18.61 -1.07 14.86
CA GLY A 337 19.01 -1.51 16.21
C GLY A 337 19.18 -3.03 16.38
N GLY A 338 19.64 -3.74 15.35
CA GLY A 338 19.79 -5.21 15.34
C GLY A 338 18.56 -5.98 14.82
N MET A 339 17.40 -5.33 14.77
CA MET A 339 16.17 -5.82 14.12
C MET A 339 16.24 -5.63 12.60
N THR A 340 15.63 -6.54 11.85
CA THR A 340 15.26 -6.27 10.45
C THR A 340 13.83 -5.75 10.40
N LEU A 341 13.63 -4.53 9.89
CA LEU A 341 12.31 -4.03 9.49
C LEU A 341 12.11 -4.34 8.01
N TYR A 342 11.00 -4.95 7.64
CA TYR A 342 10.59 -5.11 6.25
C TYR A 342 9.30 -4.31 5.98
N VAL A 343 9.39 -3.28 5.13
CA VAL A 343 8.24 -2.49 4.68
C VAL A 343 7.80 -3.01 3.31
N ASN A 344 6.67 -3.69 3.30
CA ASN A 344 6.08 -4.26 2.10
C ASN A 344 5.40 -3.17 1.25
N ASN A 345 5.52 -3.28 -0.07
CA ASN A 345 4.98 -2.29 -1.01
C ASN A 345 3.46 -2.43 -1.27
N GLY A 346 2.78 -3.26 -0.49
CA GLY A 346 1.37 -3.59 -0.61
C GLY A 346 1.16 -4.79 -1.52
N THR A 347 0.29 -5.72 -1.10
CA THR A 347 -0.30 -6.72 -2.01
C THR A 347 -1.18 -6.02 -3.04
N ALA A 348 -1.83 -4.92 -2.67
CA ALA A 348 -2.52 -4.01 -3.56
C ALA A 348 -2.25 -2.55 -3.18
N LEU A 349 -3.28 -1.70 -3.21
CA LEU A 349 -3.28 -0.31 -2.77
C LEU A 349 -4.72 0.19 -2.59
N TRP A 350 -4.90 1.29 -1.89
CA TRP A 350 -6.22 1.91 -1.75
C TRP A 350 -6.71 2.53 -3.08
N PRO A 351 -8.00 2.41 -3.42
CA PRO A 351 -8.52 2.78 -4.74
C PRO A 351 -8.64 4.29 -4.96
N GLY A 352 -8.39 5.13 -3.95
CA GLY A 352 -8.43 6.58 -4.07
C GLY A 352 -7.25 7.16 -4.88
N PHE A 353 -6.14 6.42 -4.98
CA PHE A 353 -5.00 6.77 -5.83
C PHE A 353 -4.37 5.50 -6.43
N ALA A 354 -5.06 4.87 -7.37
CA ALA A 354 -4.62 3.62 -7.98
C ALA A 354 -3.62 3.83 -9.14
N LEU A 355 -2.47 4.43 -8.85
CA LEU A 355 -1.39 4.70 -9.79
C LEU A 355 -0.08 4.16 -9.26
N ARG A 356 0.53 3.19 -9.96
CA ARG A 356 1.82 2.61 -9.56
C ARG A 356 2.86 2.71 -10.68
N LEU A 357 3.83 3.62 -10.52
CA LEU A 357 5.00 3.80 -11.41
C LEU A 357 6.33 3.65 -10.66
N GLY A 358 6.30 3.30 -9.38
CA GLY A 358 7.45 3.05 -8.52
C GLY A 358 7.63 1.56 -8.21
N PRO A 359 7.95 1.20 -6.96
CA PRO A 359 8.10 -0.19 -6.56
C PRO A 359 6.84 -1.03 -6.86
N PRO A 360 6.99 -2.27 -7.36
CA PRO A 360 5.87 -3.15 -7.65
C PRO A 360 5.11 -3.52 -6.37
N SER A 361 3.84 -3.87 -6.49
CA SER A 361 3.13 -4.62 -5.43
C SER A 361 3.76 -6.00 -5.23
N GLU A 362 3.56 -6.60 -4.05
CA GLU A 362 4.33 -7.78 -3.62
C GLU A 362 3.44 -8.84 -2.97
N LEU A 363 3.64 -10.10 -3.37
CA LEU A 363 3.42 -11.27 -2.52
C LEU A 363 4.77 -11.61 -1.91
N THR A 364 5.02 -11.23 -0.67
CA THR A 364 6.36 -11.36 -0.09
C THR A 364 6.49 -12.66 0.68
N ARG A 365 7.26 -13.62 0.15
CA ARG A 365 7.68 -14.80 0.90
C ARG A 365 9.00 -14.50 1.60
N ILE A 366 8.98 -14.60 2.91
CA ILE A 366 10.12 -14.36 3.78
C ILE A 366 10.62 -15.71 4.28
N THR A 367 11.91 -15.98 4.07
CA THR A 367 12.60 -17.15 4.63
C THR A 367 13.47 -16.70 5.79
N LEU A 368 13.25 -17.26 6.97
CA LEU A 368 14.08 -17.01 8.15
C LEU A 368 15.34 -17.87 8.06
N ARG A 369 16.49 -17.27 8.37
CA ARG A 369 17.78 -17.97 8.44
C ARG A 369 18.51 -17.60 9.71
N ALA A 370 19.21 -18.57 10.29
CA ALA A 370 20.11 -18.28 11.40
C ALA A 370 21.29 -17.44 10.89
N ARG A 371 21.56 -16.30 11.55
CA ARG A 371 22.74 -15.49 11.21
C ARG A 371 24.01 -16.25 11.60
N VAL A 372 24.86 -16.57 10.62
CA VAL A 372 26.18 -17.14 10.89
C VAL A 372 27.12 -15.99 11.26
N ARG A 373 27.51 -15.89 12.54
CA ARG A 373 28.59 -14.95 12.91
C ARG A 373 29.91 -15.46 12.30
N PRO A 374 30.71 -14.60 11.64
CA PRO A 374 32.06 -14.98 11.25
C PRO A 374 32.83 -15.37 12.52
N ARG A 375 33.57 -16.48 12.48
CA ARG A 375 34.50 -16.84 13.56
C ARG A 375 35.53 -15.72 13.69
N THR A 376 35.43 -14.93 14.76
CA THR A 376 36.54 -14.10 15.21
C THR A 376 37.57 -15.05 15.81
N ASN A 377 38.67 -15.27 15.10
CA ASN A 377 39.84 -15.98 15.62
C ASN A 377 40.51 -15.20 16.74
#